data_AF-R5BQN3-F1
#
_entry.id   AF-R5BQN3-F1
#
_cell.length_a   1.000
_cell.length_b   1.000
_cell.length_c   1.000
_cell.angle_alpha   90.00
_cell.angle_beta   90.00
_cell.angle_gamma   90.00
#
_symmetry.space_group_name_H-M   'P 1'
#
loop_
_entity.id
_entity.type
_entity.pdbx_description
1 polymer ?
#
loop_
_entity_poly.entity_id
_entity_poly.type
_entity_poly.pdbx_seq_one_letter_code
_entity_poly.pdbx_strand_id
1 'polypeptide(L)'
;MYYVIVQSSQYNKHTFSFEKKKDAIDFVADQFEIRLKLFSEKKDEICNVFSKWTYTSLLDYLQKHNFKERVTTDKIVINYSLKKDQKLVANREISWYMFHERGNSNVVNLMTAPEYEFECNISEEMLSGEVTLPGAAYIRFNDIGVEFEFCIIENGENYSAIYRMDMNKAGDDFETDYDEFCHYEIDPTDPEWKANLEIAMCEALINLHRIGLHLKEKDIWKMFSKIFGMRFSSIAEMKKWIFTELNLKEYRLPDFAIRKSSINDEIQEGKANVYYVLNMTLGKDIVTPGYNDYSITYLLDNNNKMIVASVLRN
;
A
#
# COMPACT_ATOMS: atom_id res chain seq x y z
N MET A 1 6.21 -11.02 -4.50
CA MET A 1 7.54 -10.88 -3.85
C MET A 1 7.55 -11.75 -2.60
N TYR A 2 8.69 -12.25 -2.13
CA TYR A 2 8.77 -13.05 -0.90
C TYR A 2 9.24 -12.19 0.25
N TYR A 3 8.63 -12.35 1.42
CA TYR A 3 8.98 -11.58 2.61
C TYR A 3 9.35 -12.51 3.74
N VAL A 4 10.33 -12.08 4.53
CA VAL A 4 10.75 -12.74 5.76
C VAL A 4 10.72 -11.73 6.88
N ILE A 5 9.88 -11.98 7.87
CA ILE A 5 9.86 -11.23 9.12
C ILE A 5 10.70 -12.00 10.13
N VAL A 6 11.65 -11.30 10.74
CA VAL A 6 12.45 -11.78 11.87
C VAL A 6 12.00 -11.03 13.12
N GLN A 7 11.63 -11.78 14.14
CA GLN A 7 11.22 -11.23 15.43
C GLN A 7 12.03 -11.88 16.55
N SER A 8 12.57 -11.05 17.43
CA SER A 8 13.23 -11.52 18.65
C SER A 8 12.49 -10.99 19.86
N SER A 9 12.41 -11.80 20.92
CA SER A 9 11.96 -11.35 22.25
C SER A 9 12.79 -10.19 22.86
N GLN A 10 13.91 -9.79 22.23
CA GLN A 10 14.76 -8.65 22.63
C GLN A 10 14.71 -7.45 21.69
N TYR A 11 14.37 -7.65 20.42
CA TYR A 11 14.58 -6.64 19.37
C TYR A 11 13.33 -6.46 18.53
N ASN A 12 13.19 -5.28 17.94
CA ASN A 12 12.09 -4.94 17.06
C ASN A 12 12.03 -5.90 15.86
N LYS A 13 10.80 -6.19 15.44
CA LYS A 13 10.46 -6.89 14.20
C LYS A 13 11.21 -6.26 13.02
N HIS A 14 11.88 -7.07 12.21
CA HIS A 14 12.55 -6.64 10.99
C HIS A 14 12.02 -7.43 9.79
N THR A 15 11.73 -6.72 8.70
CA THR A 15 11.18 -7.30 7.47
C THR A 15 12.22 -7.25 6.36
N PHE A 16 12.43 -8.37 5.69
CA PHE A 16 13.29 -8.52 4.53
C PHE A 16 12.45 -8.91 3.32
N SER A 17 12.81 -8.40 2.14
CA SER A 17 12.10 -8.66 0.88
C SER A 17 13.01 -9.30 -0.15
N PHE A 18 12.51 -10.29 -0.87
CA PHE A 18 13.24 -11.08 -1.86
C PHE A 18 12.40 -11.25 -3.12
N GLU A 19 13.01 -11.08 -4.30
CA GLU A 19 12.31 -11.29 -5.57
C GLU A 19 12.05 -12.79 -5.82
N LYS A 20 12.99 -13.64 -5.43
CA LYS A 20 12.94 -15.08 -5.67
C LYS A 20 12.68 -15.85 -4.38
N LYS A 21 11.84 -16.89 -4.47
CA LYS A 21 11.55 -17.83 -3.38
C LYS A 21 12.81 -18.38 -2.76
N LYS A 22 13.73 -18.81 -3.62
CA LYS A 22 14.98 -19.44 -3.24
C LYS A 22 15.81 -18.54 -2.32
N ASP A 23 15.95 -17.27 -2.68
CA ASP A 23 16.76 -16.31 -1.91
C ASP A 23 16.19 -16.08 -0.50
N ALA A 24 14.86 -16.05 -0.36
CA ALA A 24 14.19 -15.99 0.94
C ALA A 24 14.38 -17.26 1.78
N ILE A 25 14.30 -18.45 1.15
CA ILE A 25 14.54 -19.73 1.82
C ILE A 25 15.98 -19.82 2.31
N ASP A 26 16.93 -19.52 1.43
CA ASP A 26 18.36 -19.57 1.72
C ASP A 26 18.68 -18.59 2.88
N PHE A 27 18.11 -17.37 2.86
CA PHE A 27 18.24 -16.43 3.97
C PHE A 27 17.74 -16.99 5.32
N VAL A 28 16.55 -17.58 5.36
CA VAL A 28 15.99 -18.14 6.61
C VAL A 28 16.83 -19.31 7.11
N ALA A 29 17.22 -20.23 6.22
CA ALA A 29 18.02 -21.40 6.56
C ALA A 29 19.41 -21.01 7.09
N ASP A 30 20.09 -20.07 6.40
CA ASP A 30 21.41 -19.58 6.79
C ASP A 30 21.35 -18.86 8.15
N GLN A 31 20.39 -17.96 8.35
CA GLN A 31 20.24 -17.25 9.63
C GLN A 31 19.93 -18.22 10.77
N PHE A 32 19.10 -19.23 10.53
CA PHE A 32 18.79 -20.27 11.51
C PHE A 32 20.06 -21.05 11.92
N GLU A 33 20.87 -21.50 10.96
CA GLU A 33 22.11 -22.24 11.22
C GLU A 33 23.16 -21.38 11.93
N ILE A 34 23.37 -20.15 11.47
CA ILE A 34 24.30 -19.20 12.09
C ILE A 34 23.94 -19.00 13.57
N ARG A 35 22.65 -18.86 13.90
CA ARG A 35 22.20 -18.68 15.29
C ARG A 35 22.44 -19.91 16.14
N LEU A 36 22.13 -21.11 15.64
CA LEU A 36 22.41 -22.36 16.36
C LEU A 36 23.91 -22.52 16.63
N LYS A 37 24.76 -22.21 15.65
CA LYS A 37 26.22 -22.25 15.81
C LYS A 37 26.71 -21.26 16.86
N LEU A 38 26.26 -20.02 16.80
CA LEU A 38 26.59 -18.99 17.81
C LEU A 38 26.18 -19.41 19.22
N PHE A 39 25.02 -20.05 19.39
CA PHE A 39 24.59 -20.54 20.69
C PHE A 39 25.45 -21.70 21.19
N SER A 40 25.92 -22.56 20.29
CA SER A 40 26.85 -23.64 20.63
C SER A 40 28.25 -23.15 21.04
N GLU A 41 28.68 -22.00 20.52
CA GLU A 41 29.94 -21.34 20.87
C GLU A 41 29.82 -20.57 22.20
N LYS A 42 28.65 -19.99 22.49
CA LYS A 42 28.35 -19.22 23.70
C LYS A 42 27.78 -20.06 24.84
N LYS A 43 28.26 -21.29 25.03
CA LYS A 43 27.78 -22.21 26.08
C LYS A 43 27.95 -21.68 27.50
N ASP A 44 28.83 -20.70 27.73
CA ASP A 44 29.02 -20.05 29.04
C ASP A 44 27.97 -18.98 29.35
N GLU A 45 27.24 -18.49 28.34
CA GLU A 45 26.19 -17.48 28.47
C GLU A 45 24.80 -18.05 28.20
N ILE A 46 24.71 -19.10 27.39
CA ILE A 46 23.46 -19.67 26.87
C ILE A 46 23.33 -21.13 27.30
N CYS A 47 22.15 -21.49 27.81
CA CYS A 47 21.74 -22.86 28.10
C CYS A 47 20.40 -23.19 27.44
N ASN A 48 20.05 -24.49 27.41
CA ASN A 48 18.74 -24.99 27.00
C ASN A 48 18.22 -24.43 25.66
N VAL A 49 19.01 -24.63 24.60
CA VAL A 49 18.57 -24.30 23.22
C VAL A 49 17.61 -25.38 22.74
N PHE A 50 16.42 -24.99 22.32
CA PHE A 50 15.39 -25.88 21.78
C PHE A 50 14.86 -25.34 20.45
N SER A 51 14.77 -26.22 19.47
CA SER A 51 14.04 -25.98 18.22
C SER A 51 13.36 -27.26 17.76
N LYS A 52 12.20 -27.11 17.11
CA LYS A 52 11.52 -28.23 16.44
C LYS A 52 12.21 -28.63 15.13
N TRP A 53 13.17 -27.83 14.66
CA TRP A 53 13.82 -28.01 13.37
C TRP A 53 15.33 -28.25 13.52
N THR A 54 15.85 -29.14 12.69
CA THR A 54 17.26 -29.13 12.25
C THR A 54 17.39 -28.33 10.95
N TYR A 55 18.60 -27.88 10.61
CA TYR A 55 18.86 -27.21 9.33
C TYR A 55 18.30 -28.00 8.14
N THR A 56 18.63 -29.29 8.05
CA THR A 56 18.18 -30.16 6.95
C THR A 56 16.65 -30.29 6.91
N SER A 57 15.99 -30.47 8.06
CA SER A 57 14.52 -30.58 8.12
C SER A 57 13.81 -29.27 7.79
N LEU A 58 14.40 -28.13 8.19
CA LEU A 58 13.86 -26.81 7.91
C LEU A 58 13.96 -26.49 6.42
N LEU A 59 15.13 -26.74 5.83
CA LEU A 59 15.36 -26.50 4.41
C LEU A 59 14.44 -27.37 3.55
N ASP A 60 14.31 -28.65 3.87
CA ASP A 60 13.40 -29.58 3.18
C ASP A 60 11.93 -29.13 3.29
N TYR A 61 11.50 -28.73 4.50
CA TYR A 61 10.17 -28.19 4.74
C TYR A 61 9.91 -26.93 3.90
N LEU A 62 10.79 -25.93 3.94
CA LEU A 62 10.65 -24.67 3.21
C LEU A 62 10.66 -24.88 1.68
N GLN A 63 11.49 -25.79 1.17
CA GLN A 63 11.53 -26.09 -0.26
C GLN A 63 10.24 -26.74 -0.76
N LYS A 64 9.70 -27.70 0.01
CA LYS A 64 8.46 -28.42 -0.30
C LYS A 64 7.21 -27.59 -0.02
N HIS A 65 7.28 -26.62 0.88
CA HIS A 65 6.15 -25.77 1.20
C HIS A 65 5.72 -25.00 -0.06
N ASN A 66 4.46 -25.15 -0.41
CA ASN A 66 3.85 -24.32 -1.43
C ASN A 66 3.45 -23.02 -0.76
N PHE A 67 4.15 -21.92 -1.05
CA PHE A 67 3.76 -20.59 -0.60
C PHE A 67 2.72 -20.08 -1.60
N LYS A 68 1.56 -20.75 -1.61
CA LYS A 68 0.36 -20.20 -2.22
C LYS A 68 -0.32 -19.39 -1.14
N GLU A 69 -0.80 -18.21 -1.50
CA GLU A 69 -1.46 -17.27 -0.59
C GLU A 69 -0.54 -16.66 0.48
N ARG A 70 -1.09 -15.65 1.16
CA ARG A 70 -0.48 -14.92 2.27
C ARG A 70 -0.42 -15.75 3.56
N VAL A 71 -0.14 -17.04 3.43
CA VAL A 71 0.03 -17.94 4.55
C VAL A 71 1.45 -17.76 5.08
N THR A 72 1.55 -17.23 6.29
CA THR A 72 2.77 -17.30 7.09
C THR A 72 3.21 -18.75 7.16
N THR A 73 4.47 -19.05 6.83
CA THR A 73 5.03 -20.35 7.22
C THR A 73 4.80 -20.57 8.69
N ASP A 74 4.73 -21.84 9.09
CA ASP A 74 4.90 -22.22 10.49
C ASP A 74 5.94 -21.33 11.16
N LYS A 75 5.61 -20.80 12.34
CA LYS A 75 6.56 -20.02 13.14
C LYS A 75 7.84 -20.87 13.33
N ILE A 76 8.92 -20.48 12.67
CA ILE A 76 10.22 -21.13 12.81
C ILE A 76 10.86 -20.53 14.05
N VAL A 77 11.08 -21.34 15.09
CA VAL A 77 11.48 -20.83 16.41
C VAL A 77 12.77 -21.49 16.89
N ILE A 78 13.63 -20.67 17.50
CA ILE A 78 14.64 -21.12 18.45
C ILE A 78 14.32 -20.50 19.82
N ASN A 79 14.09 -21.36 20.80
CA ASN A 79 14.02 -20.98 22.20
C ASN A 79 15.37 -21.20 22.86
N TYR A 80 15.81 -20.28 23.70
CA TYR A 80 17.05 -20.41 24.44
C TYR A 80 16.98 -19.68 25.78
N SER A 81 17.80 -20.13 26.72
CA SER A 81 17.89 -19.57 28.06
C SER A 81 19.23 -18.87 28.25
N LEU A 82 19.23 -17.71 28.91
CA LEU A 82 20.46 -17.03 29.34
C LEU A 82 20.82 -17.48 30.74
N LYS A 83 22.12 -17.70 31.00
CA LYS A 83 22.65 -17.95 32.33
C LYS A 83 23.62 -16.87 32.77
N LYS A 84 23.61 -16.59 34.07
CA LYS A 84 24.64 -15.80 34.78
C LYS A 84 24.96 -16.54 36.07
N ASP A 85 26.25 -16.80 36.32
CA ASP A 85 26.72 -17.53 37.50
C ASP A 85 25.96 -18.85 37.72
N GLN A 86 25.76 -19.61 36.64
CA GLN A 86 25.03 -20.90 36.62
C GLN A 86 23.54 -20.85 37.01
N LYS A 87 22.94 -19.66 37.14
CA LYS A 87 21.49 -19.49 37.33
C LYS A 87 20.82 -19.05 36.03
N LEU A 88 19.62 -19.58 35.79
CA LEU A 88 18.74 -19.14 34.71
C LEU A 88 18.32 -17.69 34.97
N VAL A 89 18.58 -16.80 33.99
CA VAL A 89 18.28 -15.37 34.09
C VAL A 89 17.09 -14.97 33.25
N ALA A 90 16.95 -15.52 32.04
CA ALA A 90 15.85 -15.20 31.14
C ALA A 90 15.66 -16.27 30.08
N ASN A 91 14.41 -16.48 29.67
CA ASN A 91 14.07 -17.23 28.45
C ASN A 91 13.87 -16.26 27.30
N ARG A 92 14.38 -16.64 26.12
CA ARG A 92 14.38 -15.82 24.92
C ARG A 92 13.94 -16.65 23.73
N GLU A 93 13.33 -15.95 22.79
CA GLU A 93 12.83 -16.49 21.53
C GLU A 93 13.37 -15.67 20.36
N ILE A 94 13.74 -16.36 19.27
CA ILE A 94 13.87 -15.80 17.93
C ILE A 94 12.94 -16.58 17.01
N SER A 95 12.14 -15.85 16.24
CA SER A 95 11.20 -16.42 15.29
C SER A 95 11.34 -15.80 13.90
N TRP A 96 11.10 -16.64 12.90
CA TRP A 96 11.01 -16.25 11.51
C TRP A 96 9.63 -16.63 10.96
N TYR A 97 9.11 -15.73 10.14
CA TYR A 97 7.87 -15.87 9.41
C TYR A 97 8.16 -15.58 7.95
N MET A 98 7.87 -16.51 7.06
CA MET A 98 8.04 -16.30 5.62
C MET A 98 6.68 -16.36 4.93
N PHE A 99 6.43 -15.43 4.01
CA PHE A 99 5.19 -15.40 3.24
C PHE A 99 5.46 -14.90 1.82
N HIS A 100 4.56 -15.23 0.91
CA HIS A 100 4.59 -14.76 -0.48
C HIS A 100 3.47 -13.74 -0.68
N GLU A 101 3.78 -12.61 -1.30
CA GLU A 101 2.77 -11.59 -1.61
C GLU A 101 2.52 -11.38 -3.10
N ARG A 102 1.23 -11.17 -3.37
CA ARG A 102 0.68 -10.24 -4.35
C ARG A 102 0.51 -8.86 -3.66
N GLY A 103 1.24 -7.82 -4.07
CA GLY A 103 1.13 -6.47 -3.47
C GLY A 103 2.40 -5.59 -3.58
N ASN A 104 2.26 -4.27 -3.36
CA ASN A 104 3.36 -3.30 -3.30
C ASN A 104 3.89 -3.12 -1.86
N SER A 105 5.17 -2.76 -1.68
CA SER A 105 5.87 -2.62 -0.38
C SER A 105 5.12 -1.80 0.68
N ASN A 106 4.33 -0.79 0.28
CA ASN A 106 3.56 0.03 1.21
C ASN A 106 2.43 -0.74 1.89
N VAL A 107 1.73 -1.62 1.17
CA VAL A 107 0.66 -2.46 1.73
C VAL A 107 1.25 -3.40 2.79
N VAL A 108 2.44 -3.94 2.54
CA VAL A 108 3.16 -4.81 3.48
C VAL A 108 3.51 -4.09 4.76
N ASN A 109 4.08 -2.90 4.62
CA ASN A 109 4.50 -2.10 5.78
C ASN A 109 3.30 -1.79 6.67
N LEU A 110 2.16 -1.47 6.06
CA LEU A 110 0.91 -1.25 6.77
C LEU A 110 0.45 -2.53 7.48
N MET A 111 0.30 -3.63 6.75
CA MET A 111 -0.24 -4.89 7.29
C MET A 111 0.66 -5.58 8.31
N THR A 112 1.93 -5.20 8.37
CA THR A 112 2.87 -5.72 9.35
C THR A 112 3.08 -4.80 10.54
N ALA A 113 2.45 -3.61 10.53
CA ALA A 113 2.49 -2.70 11.66
C ALA A 113 1.70 -3.27 12.85
N PRO A 114 2.18 -3.09 14.09
CA PRO A 114 1.50 -3.64 15.28
C PRO A 114 0.12 -3.01 15.53
N GLU A 115 -0.14 -1.82 14.98
CA GLU A 115 -1.41 -1.10 15.12
C GLU A 115 -2.42 -1.42 14.02
N TYR A 116 -2.06 -2.29 13.06
CA TYR A 116 -2.93 -2.74 11.99
C TYR A 116 -3.88 -3.84 12.46
N GLU A 117 -5.16 -3.65 12.22
CA GLU A 117 -6.22 -4.63 12.47
C GLU A 117 -7.09 -4.79 11.22
N PHE A 118 -7.39 -6.03 10.82
CA PHE A 118 -8.35 -6.37 9.78
C PHE A 118 -9.41 -7.29 10.34
N GLU A 119 -10.68 -6.91 10.16
CA GLU A 119 -11.85 -7.69 10.55
C GLU A 119 -12.72 -7.88 9.30
N CYS A 120 -13.25 -9.09 9.10
CA CYS A 120 -14.08 -9.39 7.93
C CYS A 120 -15.17 -10.39 8.33
N ASN A 121 -16.41 -9.92 8.20
CA ASN A 121 -17.64 -10.55 8.65
C ASN A 121 -18.45 -11.19 7.50
N ILE A 122 -17.90 -11.19 6.28
CA ILE A 122 -18.49 -11.84 5.11
C ILE A 122 -18.29 -13.36 5.21
N SER A 123 -19.39 -14.11 5.13
CA SER A 123 -19.35 -15.56 4.99
C SER A 123 -19.40 -15.99 3.52
N GLU A 124 -18.92 -17.20 3.20
CA GLU A 124 -18.97 -17.73 1.82
C GLU A 124 -20.39 -17.82 1.27
N GLU A 125 -21.38 -18.07 2.11
CA GLU A 125 -22.80 -18.14 1.71
C GLU A 125 -23.30 -16.80 1.18
N MET A 126 -22.82 -15.68 1.76
CA MET A 126 -23.19 -14.32 1.35
C MET A 126 -22.66 -13.94 -0.04
N LEU A 127 -21.69 -14.68 -0.58
CA LEU A 127 -21.13 -14.43 -1.91
C LEU A 127 -22.04 -14.89 -3.07
N SER A 128 -23.10 -15.65 -2.75
CA SER A 128 -23.92 -16.36 -3.74
C SER A 128 -25.34 -15.79 -3.93
N GLY A 129 -25.65 -14.65 -3.31
CA GLY A 129 -26.98 -14.05 -3.36
C GLY A 129 -26.96 -12.53 -3.19
N GLU A 130 -28.16 -11.96 -3.14
CA GLU A 130 -28.36 -10.55 -2.79
C GLU A 130 -27.92 -10.30 -1.36
N VAL A 131 -27.19 -9.22 -1.16
CA VAL A 131 -26.61 -8.86 0.12
C VAL A 131 -26.56 -7.35 0.24
N THR A 132 -26.89 -6.85 1.42
CA THR A 132 -26.62 -5.47 1.81
C THR A 132 -26.09 -5.53 3.23
N LEU A 133 -24.78 -5.47 3.34
CA LEU A 133 -24.06 -5.58 4.60
C LEU A 133 -23.14 -4.37 4.75
N PRO A 134 -23.61 -3.30 5.41
CA PRO A 134 -22.73 -2.27 5.96
C PRO A 134 -21.75 -2.92 6.93
N GLY A 135 -20.52 -2.42 7.01
CA GLY A 135 -19.54 -2.96 7.94
C GLY A 135 -19.08 -4.38 7.66
N ALA A 136 -19.14 -4.82 6.40
CA ALA A 136 -18.82 -6.18 6.00
C ALA A 136 -17.36 -6.52 6.27
N ALA A 137 -16.45 -5.54 6.17
CA ALA A 137 -15.08 -5.64 6.65
C ALA A 137 -14.54 -4.27 7.08
N TYR A 138 -13.52 -4.29 7.95
CA TYR A 138 -12.85 -3.09 8.46
C TYR A 138 -11.34 -3.26 8.43
N ILE A 139 -10.63 -2.19 8.10
CA ILE A 139 -9.23 -2.02 8.47
C ILE A 139 -9.12 -0.83 9.41
N ARG A 140 -8.49 -1.04 10.57
CA ARG A 140 -8.13 0.04 11.51
C ARG A 140 -6.61 0.13 11.60
N PHE A 141 -6.11 1.36 11.63
CA PHE A 141 -4.69 1.67 11.77
C PHE A 141 -4.53 2.98 12.55
N ASN A 142 -4.22 2.89 13.84
CA ASN A 142 -4.23 4.03 14.77
C ASN A 142 -5.61 4.73 14.82
N ASP A 143 -5.65 6.00 14.42
CA ASP A 143 -6.82 6.89 14.39
C ASP A 143 -7.48 6.96 13.01
N ILE A 144 -7.03 6.14 12.05
CA ILE A 144 -7.58 6.10 10.68
C ILE A 144 -7.97 4.68 10.28
N GLY A 145 -8.89 4.55 9.32
CA GLY A 145 -9.39 3.26 8.87
C GLY A 145 -10.10 3.30 7.52
N VAL A 146 -10.57 2.13 7.09
CA VAL A 146 -11.52 1.99 5.98
C VAL A 146 -12.55 0.92 6.28
N GLU A 147 -13.75 1.12 5.78
CA GLU A 147 -14.89 0.20 5.87
C GLU A 147 -15.20 -0.35 4.49
N PHE A 148 -15.45 -1.64 4.36
CA PHE A 148 -16.03 -2.22 3.16
C PHE A 148 -17.51 -2.51 3.39
N GLU A 149 -18.37 -1.91 2.56
CA GLU A 149 -19.78 -2.27 2.50
C GLU A 149 -20.02 -3.25 1.35
N PHE A 150 -20.61 -4.41 1.66
CA PHE A 150 -20.88 -5.44 0.66
C PHE A 150 -22.33 -5.31 0.18
N CYS A 151 -22.51 -4.90 -1.07
CA CYS A 151 -23.82 -4.61 -1.65
C CYS A 151 -23.97 -5.22 -3.04
N ILE A 152 -24.83 -6.24 -3.15
CA ILE A 152 -25.30 -6.83 -4.40
C ILE A 152 -26.83 -6.81 -4.35
N ILE A 153 -27.46 -6.11 -5.29
CA ILE A 153 -28.92 -5.97 -5.35
C ILE A 153 -29.57 -6.93 -6.36
N GLU A 154 -30.91 -6.94 -6.40
CA GLU A 154 -31.70 -7.70 -7.38
C GLU A 154 -31.16 -7.48 -8.81
N ASN A 155 -30.93 -8.58 -9.52
CA ASN A 155 -30.26 -8.69 -10.84
C ASN A 155 -28.72 -8.77 -10.85
N GLY A 156 -28.07 -8.79 -9.68
CA GLY A 156 -26.63 -9.00 -9.57
C GLY A 156 -25.79 -7.73 -9.80
N GLU A 157 -26.39 -6.54 -9.77
CA GLU A 157 -25.65 -5.28 -9.80
C GLU A 157 -24.89 -5.09 -8.48
N ASN A 158 -23.59 -4.80 -8.60
CA ASN A 158 -22.68 -4.67 -7.46
C ASN A 158 -22.43 -3.19 -7.16
N TYR A 159 -22.78 -2.77 -5.95
CA TYR A 159 -22.58 -1.42 -5.44
C TYR A 159 -21.58 -1.38 -4.28
N SER A 160 -20.78 -2.44 -4.14
CA SER A 160 -19.82 -2.55 -3.06
C SER A 160 -18.72 -1.50 -3.18
N ALA A 161 -18.32 -0.98 -2.03
CA ALA A 161 -17.36 0.11 -1.95
C ALA A 161 -16.57 0.04 -0.65
N ILE A 162 -15.35 0.58 -0.71
CA ILE A 162 -14.47 0.78 0.42
C ILE A 162 -14.49 2.28 0.75
N TYR A 163 -15.00 2.62 1.92
CA TYR A 163 -15.15 3.96 2.44
C TYR A 163 -14.02 4.33 3.40
N ARG A 164 -13.69 5.61 3.44
CA ARG A 164 -12.79 6.18 4.44
C ARG A 164 -13.45 6.14 5.83
N MET A 165 -12.68 5.82 6.86
CA MET A 165 -13.06 5.99 8.25
C MET A 165 -12.01 6.80 9.02
N ASP A 166 -12.44 7.59 9.98
CA ASP A 166 -11.57 8.30 10.92
C ASP A 166 -12.09 8.11 12.36
N MET A 167 -11.18 8.05 13.33
CA MET A 167 -11.54 8.07 14.75
C MET A 167 -12.25 9.39 15.06
N ASN A 168 -13.37 9.32 15.76
CA ASN A 168 -14.11 10.48 16.17
C ASN A 168 -13.29 11.36 17.14
N LYS A 169 -13.75 12.59 17.37
CA LYS A 169 -13.03 13.53 18.25
C LYS A 169 -12.93 13.08 19.71
N ALA A 170 -13.81 12.20 20.16
CA ALA A 170 -13.81 11.65 21.51
C ALA A 170 -12.79 10.51 21.68
N GLY A 171 -12.35 9.90 20.57
CA GLY A 171 -11.40 8.79 20.57
C GLY A 171 -12.01 7.45 20.97
N ASP A 172 -13.33 7.31 20.89
CA ASP A 172 -14.06 6.12 21.36
C ASP A 172 -14.80 5.34 20.26
N ASP A 173 -14.92 5.90 19.05
CA ASP A 173 -15.55 5.25 17.91
C ASP A 173 -14.98 5.74 16.57
N PHE A 174 -15.16 4.97 15.50
CA PHE A 174 -14.82 5.38 14.13
C PHE A 174 -16.07 5.84 13.37
N GLU A 175 -15.94 6.93 12.61
CA GLU A 175 -16.99 7.45 11.73
C GLU A 175 -16.61 7.22 10.27
N THR A 176 -17.59 6.76 9.48
CA THR A 176 -17.42 6.48 8.04
C THR A 176 -17.79 7.71 7.21
N ASP A 177 -16.90 8.13 6.32
CA ASP A 177 -17.12 9.21 5.36
C ASP A 177 -17.64 8.64 4.04
N TYR A 178 -18.96 8.76 3.84
CA TYR A 178 -19.65 8.26 2.66
C TYR A 178 -19.34 9.03 1.37
N ASP A 179 -18.68 10.19 1.44
CA ASP A 179 -18.26 10.98 0.28
C ASP A 179 -16.85 10.57 -0.22
N GLU A 180 -16.04 9.89 0.62
CA GLU A 180 -14.68 9.46 0.28
C GLU A 180 -14.57 7.93 0.16
N PHE A 181 -14.72 7.41 -1.07
CA PHE A 181 -14.73 5.96 -1.32
C PHE A 181 -14.10 5.53 -2.64
N CYS A 182 -13.86 4.23 -2.77
CA CYS A 182 -13.56 3.57 -4.03
C CYS A 182 -14.37 2.29 -4.20
N HIS A 183 -14.86 2.02 -5.41
CA HIS A 183 -15.56 0.77 -5.72
C HIS A 183 -14.60 -0.42 -5.71
N TYR A 184 -15.06 -1.53 -5.15
CA TYR A 184 -14.36 -2.81 -5.17
C TYR A 184 -15.36 -3.95 -5.22
N GLU A 185 -15.16 -4.87 -6.16
CA GLU A 185 -16.02 -6.04 -6.33
C GLU A 185 -15.25 -7.30 -5.94
N ILE A 186 -15.86 -8.12 -5.08
CA ILE A 186 -15.34 -9.43 -4.72
C ILE A 186 -15.60 -10.39 -5.88
N ASP A 187 -14.57 -11.11 -6.33
CA ASP A 187 -14.75 -12.28 -7.21
C ASP A 187 -15.10 -13.51 -6.34
N PRO A 188 -16.35 -13.99 -6.34
CA PRO A 188 -16.77 -15.09 -5.49
C PRO A 188 -16.20 -16.44 -5.93
N THR A 189 -15.60 -16.53 -7.13
CA THR A 189 -14.98 -17.75 -7.64
C THR A 189 -13.51 -17.86 -7.27
N ASP A 190 -12.89 -16.77 -6.79
CA ASP A 190 -11.52 -16.77 -6.33
C ASP A 190 -11.44 -17.29 -4.89
N PRO A 191 -10.82 -18.45 -4.62
CA PRO A 191 -10.63 -18.93 -3.25
C PRO A 191 -9.81 -17.95 -2.38
N GLU A 192 -9.04 -17.04 -2.99
CA GLU A 192 -8.24 -16.02 -2.30
C GLU A 192 -9.01 -14.71 -2.06
N TRP A 193 -10.33 -14.65 -2.33
CA TRP A 193 -11.12 -13.42 -2.32
C TRP A 193 -10.95 -12.58 -1.05
N LYS A 194 -10.88 -13.22 0.13
CA LYS A 194 -10.74 -12.51 1.41
C LYS A 194 -9.39 -11.82 1.55
N ALA A 195 -8.33 -12.46 1.07
CA ALA A 195 -6.99 -11.88 1.05
C ALA A 195 -6.90 -10.75 0.00
N ASN A 196 -7.55 -10.92 -1.15
CA ASN A 196 -7.63 -9.88 -2.17
C ASN A 196 -8.41 -8.66 -1.68
N LEU A 197 -9.50 -8.86 -0.94
CA LEU A 197 -10.25 -7.80 -0.29
C LEU A 197 -9.38 -7.04 0.70
N GLU A 198 -8.66 -7.73 1.59
CA GLU A 198 -7.75 -7.11 2.56
C GLU A 198 -6.67 -6.26 1.86
N ILE A 199 -6.10 -6.76 0.76
CA ILE A 199 -5.12 -6.02 -0.05
C ILE A 199 -5.77 -4.77 -0.67
N ALA A 200 -6.93 -4.91 -1.28
CA ALA A 200 -7.65 -3.80 -1.89
C ALA A 200 -8.01 -2.73 -0.85
N MET A 201 -8.45 -3.14 0.34
CA MET A 201 -8.73 -2.25 1.46
C MET A 201 -7.45 -1.56 1.98
N CYS A 202 -6.30 -2.24 2.01
CA CYS A 202 -5.04 -1.59 2.33
C CYS A 202 -4.63 -0.54 1.28
N GLU A 203 -4.82 -0.85 0.01
CA GLU A 203 -4.59 0.11 -1.08
C GLU A 203 -5.52 1.31 -0.95
N ALA A 204 -6.80 1.08 -0.64
CA ALA A 204 -7.78 2.12 -0.35
C ALA A 204 -7.35 2.96 0.86
N LEU A 205 -6.98 2.36 1.99
CA LEU A 205 -6.49 3.07 3.18
C LEU A 205 -5.31 3.98 2.83
N ILE A 206 -4.32 3.44 2.12
CA ILE A 206 -3.12 4.17 1.70
C ILE A 206 -3.46 5.35 0.79
N ASN A 207 -4.51 5.24 -0.03
CA ASN A 207 -4.89 6.25 -1.00
C ASN A 207 -5.83 7.30 -0.41
N LEU A 208 -6.91 6.89 0.26
CA LEU A 208 -7.90 7.75 0.90
C LEU A 208 -7.24 8.58 2.01
N HIS A 209 -6.43 7.95 2.87
CA HIS A 209 -5.66 8.65 3.92
C HIS A 209 -4.29 9.15 3.48
N ARG A 210 -3.92 8.91 2.22
CA ARG A 210 -2.68 9.43 1.60
C ARG A 210 -1.43 9.06 2.39
N ILE A 211 -1.42 7.88 3.02
CA ILE A 211 -0.32 7.39 3.86
C ILE A 211 0.98 7.44 3.06
N GLY A 212 2.00 8.10 3.59
CA GLY A 212 3.31 8.25 2.96
C GLY A 212 3.35 9.20 1.75
N LEU A 213 2.28 9.96 1.46
CA LEU A 213 2.31 11.03 0.47
C LEU A 213 2.93 12.26 1.13
N HIS A 214 4.16 12.59 0.73
CA HIS A 214 4.89 13.74 1.27
C HIS A 214 5.16 14.76 0.16
N LEU A 215 4.11 15.25 -0.50
CA LEU A 215 4.21 16.37 -1.42
C LEU A 215 4.25 17.68 -0.63
N LYS A 216 5.24 18.53 -0.92
CA LYS A 216 5.29 19.90 -0.41
C LYS A 216 5.15 20.89 -1.55
N GLU A 217 4.75 22.12 -1.23
CA GLU A 217 4.58 23.17 -2.24
C GLU A 217 5.84 23.40 -3.08
N LYS A 218 7.02 23.31 -2.45
CA LYS A 218 8.31 23.37 -3.14
C LYS A 218 8.49 22.30 -4.21
N ASP A 219 7.91 21.11 -4.04
CA ASP A 219 8.06 19.99 -4.97
C ASP A 219 7.19 20.25 -6.22
N ILE A 220 6.00 20.80 -6.00
CA ILE A 220 5.11 21.30 -7.07
C ILE A 220 5.75 22.45 -7.84
N TRP A 221 6.31 23.45 -7.13
CA TRP A 221 7.02 24.56 -7.77
C TRP A 221 8.23 24.09 -8.57
N LYS A 222 8.98 23.11 -8.07
CA LYS A 222 10.10 22.51 -8.79
C LYS A 222 9.63 21.80 -10.05
N MET A 223 8.54 21.04 -10.00
CA MET A 223 7.93 20.44 -11.18
C MET A 223 7.49 21.51 -12.20
N PHE A 224 6.79 22.56 -11.77
CA PHE A 224 6.34 23.62 -12.69
C PHE A 224 7.48 24.45 -13.29
N SER A 225 8.57 24.67 -12.56
CA SER A 225 9.73 25.35 -13.15
C SER A 225 10.39 24.53 -14.27
N LYS A 226 10.30 23.20 -14.21
CA LYS A 226 10.81 22.29 -15.24
C LYS A 226 9.89 22.15 -16.45
N ILE A 227 8.57 22.21 -16.24
CA ILE A 227 7.60 21.99 -17.34
C ILE A 227 7.60 23.15 -18.34
N PHE A 228 8.01 24.36 -17.93
CA PHE A 228 8.09 25.53 -18.79
C PHE A 228 8.97 25.27 -20.02
N GLY A 229 8.45 25.55 -21.21
CA GLY A 229 9.13 25.34 -22.49
C GLY A 229 9.16 23.88 -22.97
N MET A 230 8.67 22.92 -22.18
CA MET A 230 8.54 21.52 -22.62
C MET A 230 7.46 21.37 -23.68
N ARG A 231 7.64 20.36 -24.54
CA ARG A 231 6.73 20.01 -25.62
C ARG A 231 6.04 18.68 -25.32
N PHE A 232 4.72 18.66 -25.45
CA PHE A 232 3.92 17.45 -25.30
C PHE A 232 3.04 17.24 -26.53
N SER A 233 2.96 15.99 -26.97
CA SER A 233 2.12 15.57 -28.09
C SER A 233 0.67 15.33 -27.65
N SER A 234 0.44 15.14 -26.35
CA SER A 234 -0.90 14.91 -25.78
C SER A 234 -0.97 15.25 -24.28
N ILE A 235 -2.18 15.40 -23.76
CA ILE A 235 -2.42 15.52 -22.32
C ILE A 235 -1.94 14.26 -21.59
N ALA A 236 -2.13 13.08 -22.17
CA ALA A 236 -1.68 11.82 -21.58
C ALA A 236 -0.14 11.78 -21.38
N GLU A 237 0.62 12.29 -22.34
CA GLU A 237 2.08 12.41 -22.23
C GLU A 237 2.48 13.37 -21.10
N MET A 238 1.78 14.52 -20.99
CA MET A 238 2.00 15.49 -19.91
C MET A 238 1.68 14.89 -18.54
N LYS A 239 0.56 14.16 -18.40
CA LYS A 239 0.20 13.44 -17.17
C LYS A 239 1.30 12.47 -16.76
N LYS A 240 1.77 11.64 -17.69
CA LYS A 240 2.85 10.67 -17.43
C LYS A 240 4.13 11.35 -16.97
N TRP A 241 4.48 12.50 -17.57
CA TRP A 241 5.64 13.28 -17.17
C TRP A 241 5.48 13.85 -15.76
N ILE A 242 4.32 14.42 -15.41
CA ILE A 242 4.02 14.95 -14.07
C ILE A 242 4.21 13.87 -13.00
N PHE A 243 3.61 12.69 -13.19
CA PHE A 243 3.77 11.58 -12.24
C PHE A 243 5.21 11.11 -12.13
N THR A 244 5.95 11.09 -13.24
CA THR A 244 7.38 10.75 -13.22
C THR A 244 8.20 11.78 -12.45
N GLU A 245 7.95 13.07 -12.68
CA GLU A 245 8.69 14.17 -12.05
C GLU A 245 8.39 14.28 -10.54
N LEU A 246 7.15 14.02 -10.13
CA LEU A 246 6.77 13.95 -8.72
C LEU A 246 7.17 12.63 -8.05
N ASN A 247 7.68 11.66 -8.81
CA ASN A 247 7.96 10.29 -8.35
C ASN A 247 6.73 9.63 -7.70
N LEU A 248 5.59 9.73 -8.37
CA LEU A 248 4.30 9.23 -7.92
C LEU A 248 3.71 8.25 -8.94
N LYS A 249 2.81 7.40 -8.44
CA LYS A 249 1.92 6.59 -9.28
C LYS A 249 0.58 7.29 -9.41
N GLU A 250 -0.11 7.11 -10.54
CA GLU A 250 -1.35 7.85 -10.86
C GLU A 250 -2.42 7.73 -9.79
N TYR A 251 -2.62 6.52 -9.24
CA TYR A 251 -3.59 6.24 -8.19
C TYR A 251 -3.36 7.01 -6.87
N ARG A 252 -2.19 7.64 -6.68
CA ARG A 252 -1.86 8.40 -5.46
C ARG A 252 -2.52 9.78 -5.40
N LEU A 253 -3.10 10.23 -6.51
CA LEU A 253 -3.84 11.50 -6.61
C LEU A 253 -5.23 11.20 -7.20
N PRO A 254 -6.19 10.73 -6.37
CA PRO A 254 -7.48 10.22 -6.85
C PRO A 254 -8.30 11.23 -7.68
N ASP A 255 -8.13 12.53 -7.42
CA ASP A 255 -8.82 13.60 -8.15
C ASP A 255 -7.96 14.27 -9.25
N PHE A 256 -6.76 13.76 -9.53
CA PHE A 256 -5.89 14.41 -10.49
C PHE A 256 -6.51 14.45 -11.89
N ALA A 257 -6.67 15.66 -12.42
CA ALA A 257 -7.22 15.86 -13.75
C ALA A 257 -6.48 16.97 -14.50
N ILE A 258 -6.38 16.80 -15.82
CA ILE A 258 -5.96 17.84 -16.77
C ILE A 258 -7.01 17.84 -17.88
N ARG A 259 -7.65 18.98 -18.10
CA ARG A 259 -8.73 19.15 -19.08
C ARG A 259 -8.50 20.41 -19.90
N LYS A 260 -8.97 20.41 -21.15
CA LYS A 260 -8.99 21.63 -21.96
C LYS A 260 -9.96 22.63 -21.35
N SER A 261 -9.57 23.90 -21.28
CA SER A 261 -10.47 24.99 -20.94
C SER A 261 -11.39 25.31 -22.13
N SER A 262 -12.61 25.79 -21.86
CA SER A 262 -13.58 26.18 -22.90
C SER A 262 -13.07 27.30 -23.81
N ILE A 263 -12.13 28.13 -23.33
CA ILE A 263 -11.49 29.18 -24.14
C ILE A 263 -10.76 28.59 -25.37
N ASN A 264 -10.35 27.32 -25.32
CA ASN A 264 -9.65 26.68 -26.43
C ASN A 264 -10.52 26.53 -27.67
N ASP A 265 -11.83 26.34 -27.50
CA ASP A 265 -12.76 26.23 -28.62
C ASP A 265 -12.92 27.61 -29.29
N GLU A 266 -13.01 28.69 -28.50
CA GLU A 266 -13.04 30.06 -29.01
C GLU A 266 -11.75 30.44 -29.78
N ILE A 267 -10.58 29.97 -29.33
CA ILE A 267 -9.31 30.16 -30.04
C ILE A 267 -9.32 29.42 -31.37
N GLN A 268 -9.80 28.16 -31.40
CA GLN A 268 -9.89 27.37 -32.63
C GLN A 268 -10.84 28.00 -33.65
N GLU A 269 -11.92 28.60 -33.18
CA GLU A 269 -12.88 29.33 -34.02
C GLU A 269 -12.41 30.74 -34.44
N GLY A 270 -11.22 31.17 -33.98
CA GLY A 270 -10.66 32.49 -34.28
C GLY A 270 -11.37 33.65 -33.55
N LYS A 271 -12.16 33.35 -32.51
CA LYS A 271 -12.90 34.33 -31.70
C LYS A 271 -12.04 34.97 -30.61
N ALA A 272 -10.98 34.29 -30.16
CA ALA A 272 -10.03 34.78 -29.17
C ALA A 272 -8.59 34.68 -29.69
N ASN A 273 -7.78 35.71 -29.44
CA ASN A 273 -6.35 35.73 -29.78
C ASN A 273 -5.49 35.71 -28.51
N VAL A 274 -5.57 34.59 -27.79
CA VAL A 274 -4.82 34.31 -26.56
C VAL A 274 -4.20 32.91 -26.64
N TYR A 275 -3.36 32.58 -25.68
CA TYR A 275 -2.80 31.23 -25.57
C TYR A 275 -3.87 30.20 -25.18
N TYR A 276 -3.65 28.94 -25.58
CA TYR A 276 -4.49 27.83 -25.14
C TYR A 276 -4.27 27.57 -23.65
N VAL A 277 -5.29 27.03 -22.97
CA VAL A 277 -5.28 26.78 -21.54
C VAL A 277 -5.75 25.36 -21.22
N LEU A 278 -5.02 24.67 -20.34
CA LEU A 278 -5.48 23.47 -19.66
C LEU A 278 -5.79 23.80 -18.20
N ASN A 279 -6.94 23.34 -17.72
CA ASN A 279 -7.28 23.34 -16.30
C ASN A 279 -6.72 22.06 -15.69
N MET A 280 -5.92 22.19 -14.64
CA MET A 280 -5.36 21.08 -13.88
C MET A 280 -5.78 21.16 -12.42
N THR A 281 -6.08 20.02 -11.81
CA THR A 281 -6.16 19.89 -10.35
C THR A 281 -5.23 18.78 -9.88
N LEU A 282 -4.51 19.01 -8.78
CA LEU A 282 -3.76 17.95 -8.09
C LEU A 282 -4.67 17.14 -7.15
N GLY A 283 -5.87 17.65 -6.88
CA GLY A 283 -6.80 17.10 -5.89
C GLY A 283 -6.92 17.98 -4.64
N LYS A 284 -7.95 17.68 -3.85
CA LYS A 284 -8.26 18.37 -2.59
C LYS A 284 -7.20 18.06 -1.53
N ASP A 285 -6.71 19.05 -0.79
CA ASP A 285 -5.84 18.88 0.40
C ASP A 285 -4.49 18.15 0.18
N ILE A 286 -3.98 18.06 -1.06
CA ILE A 286 -2.75 17.30 -1.36
C ILE A 286 -1.48 18.01 -0.86
N VAL A 287 -1.44 19.33 -1.02
CA VAL A 287 -0.27 20.16 -0.68
C VAL A 287 -0.64 21.27 0.29
N THR A 288 -1.80 21.86 0.06
CA THR A 288 -2.40 22.87 0.93
C THR A 288 -3.90 22.61 1.06
N PRO A 289 -4.53 23.09 2.14
CA PRO A 289 -5.98 22.97 2.33
C PRO A 289 -6.77 23.53 1.13
N GLY A 290 -7.82 22.84 0.73
CA GLY A 290 -8.65 23.12 -0.44
C GLY A 290 -8.19 22.44 -1.72
N TYR A 291 -8.88 22.74 -2.83
CA TYR A 291 -8.49 22.24 -4.15
C TYR A 291 -7.20 22.92 -4.63
N ASN A 292 -6.25 22.11 -5.06
CA ASN A 292 -4.97 22.58 -5.58
C ASN A 292 -5.09 22.69 -7.11
N ASP A 293 -5.74 23.77 -7.55
CA ASP A 293 -6.07 24.02 -8.96
C ASP A 293 -5.06 24.94 -9.65
N TYR A 294 -4.82 24.66 -10.93
CA TYR A 294 -3.82 25.34 -11.74
C TYR A 294 -4.29 25.52 -13.18
N SER A 295 -3.82 26.59 -13.80
CA SER A 295 -4.00 26.87 -15.22
C SER A 295 -2.66 26.71 -15.94
N ILE A 296 -2.58 25.78 -16.89
CA ILE A 296 -1.40 25.57 -17.74
C ILE A 296 -1.65 26.22 -19.10
N THR A 297 -0.93 27.29 -19.36
CA THR A 297 -0.98 28.01 -20.63
C THR A 297 -0.02 27.37 -21.62
N TYR A 298 -0.45 27.16 -22.86
CA TYR A 298 0.39 26.57 -23.90
C TYR A 298 0.15 27.16 -25.30
N LEU A 299 1.15 27.00 -26.14
CA LEU A 299 1.14 27.28 -27.57
C LEU A 299 1.08 25.98 -28.36
N LEU A 300 0.47 25.99 -29.54
CA LEU A 300 0.63 24.91 -30.51
C LEU A 300 1.77 25.27 -31.47
N ASP A 301 2.71 24.35 -31.65
CA ASP A 301 3.70 24.46 -32.73
C ASP A 301 3.11 24.02 -34.08
N ASN A 302 3.89 24.15 -35.15
CA ASN A 302 3.46 23.77 -36.51
C ASN A 302 3.11 22.28 -36.66
N ASN A 303 3.46 21.44 -35.69
CA ASN A 303 3.14 20.01 -35.65
C ASN A 303 2.02 19.70 -34.63
N ASN A 304 1.27 20.72 -34.19
CA ASN A 304 0.24 20.63 -33.16
C ASN A 304 0.74 20.12 -31.80
N LYS A 305 2.03 20.28 -31.48
CA LYS A 305 2.54 19.97 -30.14
C LYS A 305 2.32 21.14 -29.21
N MET A 306 1.96 20.82 -27.97
CA MET A 306 1.73 21.78 -26.90
C MET A 306 3.08 22.21 -26.29
N ILE A 307 3.49 23.46 -26.50
CA ILE A 307 4.62 24.09 -25.83
C ILE A 307 4.09 24.81 -24.58
N VAL A 308 4.48 24.36 -23.39
CA VAL A 308 4.03 25.00 -22.14
C VAL A 308 4.68 26.38 -21.98
N ALA A 309 3.84 27.41 -21.85
CA ALA A 309 4.24 28.81 -21.77
C ALA A 309 4.15 29.38 -20.35
N SER A 310 3.25 28.87 -19.51
CA SER A 310 3.21 29.22 -18.09
C SER A 310 2.35 28.25 -17.30
N VAL A 311 2.53 28.21 -15.98
CA VAL A 311 1.61 27.57 -15.06
C VAL A 311 1.28 28.56 -13.95
N LEU A 312 -0.01 28.73 -13.68
CA LEU A 312 -0.52 29.63 -12.64
C LEU A 312 -1.37 28.82 -11.66
N ARG A 313 -1.25 29.12 -10.37
CA ARG A 313 -2.16 28.59 -9.35
C ARG A 313 -3.44 29.44 -9.33
N ASN A 314 -4.59 28.78 -9.25
CA ASN A 314 -5.90 29.43 -9.23
C ASN A 314 -6.35 29.77 -7.81
#